data_AF-A0A5R8NNQ9-F1
#
_entry.id   AF-A0A5R8NNQ9-F1
#
_cell.length_a   1.000
_cell.length_b   1.000
_cell.length_c   1.000
_cell.angle_alpha   90.00
_cell.angle_beta   90.00
_cell.angle_gamma   90.00
#
_symmetry.space_group_name_H-M   'P 1'
#
loop_
_entity.id
_entity.type
_entity.pdbx_description
1 polymer ?
#
loop_
_entity_poly.entity_id
_entity_poly.type
_entity_poly.pdbx_seq_one_letter_code
_entity_poly.pdbx_strand_id
1 'polypeptide(L)'
;MRALTVDPTSSESLRLDELPDPEPGPGELLVDGVAVGVCGTDREIADGAYGWPPPGKGRLILGHESLGRVVSAPDGSDVAPGDLRHYRLAADALAAADPTWLDRLITRRLPLTKYADAFTHDPDDVKVVISLDEP
;
A
#
# COMPACT_ATOMS: atom_id res chain seq x y z
N MET A 1 6.94 13.34 10.25
CA MET A 1 7.04 11.98 9.69
C MET A 1 7.95 11.91 8.46
N ARG A 2 8.44 10.71 8.13
CA ARG A 2 9.12 10.43 6.84
C ARG A 2 8.11 9.88 5.84
N ALA A 3 8.21 10.26 4.57
CA ALA A 3 7.29 9.83 3.53
C ALA A 3 8.01 9.59 2.19
N LEU A 4 7.57 8.59 1.44
CA LEU A 4 7.91 8.47 0.02
C LEU A 4 7.05 9.43 -0.78
N THR A 5 7.69 10.33 -1.53
CA THR A 5 6.98 11.33 -2.35
C THR A 5 7.43 11.29 -3.79
N VAL A 6 6.53 11.68 -4.69
CA VAL A 6 6.75 11.77 -6.13
C VAL A 6 6.24 13.10 -6.66
N ASP A 7 6.88 13.57 -7.72
CA ASP A 7 6.24 14.46 -8.70
C ASP A 7 5.67 13.55 -9.80
N PRO A 8 4.34 13.37 -9.89
CA PRO A 8 3.75 12.43 -10.84
C PRO A 8 3.87 12.89 -12.30
N THR A 9 4.56 14.00 -12.57
CA THR A 9 4.91 14.44 -13.94
C THR A 9 6.34 14.06 -14.34
N SER A 10 7.10 13.40 -13.45
CA SER A 10 8.51 13.04 -13.68
C SER A 10 8.85 11.64 -13.16
N SER A 11 9.40 10.81 -14.05
CA SER A 11 9.74 9.39 -13.84
C SER A 11 10.95 9.12 -12.94
N GLU A 12 11.67 10.15 -12.52
CA GLU A 12 12.84 10.04 -11.63
C GLU A 12 12.67 10.92 -10.38
N SER A 13 11.42 11.10 -9.97
CA SER A 13 11.08 12.01 -8.89
C SER A 13 10.95 11.34 -7.52
N LEU A 14 10.82 10.00 -7.46
CA LEU A 14 10.62 9.26 -6.22
C LEU A 14 11.76 9.49 -5.24
N ARG A 15 11.43 9.93 -4.03
CA ARG A 15 12.40 10.11 -2.95
C ARG A 15 11.77 10.03 -1.57
N LEU A 16 12.61 9.91 -0.55
CA LEU A 16 12.22 10.02 0.85
C LEU A 16 12.32 11.49 1.30
N ASP A 17 11.20 12.08 1.72
CA ASP A 17 11.15 13.41 2.31
C ASP A 17 10.81 13.35 3.81
N GLU A 18 11.27 14.35 4.56
CA GLU A 18 10.79 14.65 5.92
C GLU A 18 9.70 15.70 5.86
N LEU A 19 8.55 15.41 6.47
CA LEU A 19 7.35 16.23 6.49
C LEU A 19 6.86 16.40 7.94
N PRO A 20 6.07 17.44 8.26
CA PRO A 20 5.33 17.50 9.51
C PRO A 20 4.42 16.27 9.67
N ASP A 21 4.12 15.88 10.90
CA ASP A 21 3.06 14.90 11.14
C ASP A 21 1.71 15.50 10.72
N PRO A 22 0.81 14.71 10.11
CA PRO A 22 -0.48 15.21 9.68
C PRO A 22 -1.38 15.47 10.89
N GLU A 23 -2.14 16.55 10.82
CA GLU A 23 -3.20 16.85 11.77
C GLU A 23 -4.53 16.32 11.19
N PRO A 24 -5.24 15.41 11.89
CA PRO A 24 -6.51 14.88 11.38
C PRO A 24 -7.58 15.98 11.37
N GLY A 25 -8.33 16.07 10.29
CA GLY A 25 -9.51 16.91 10.19
C GLY A 25 -10.73 16.35 10.93
N PRO A 26 -11.85 17.11 10.98
CA PRO A 26 -13.09 16.62 11.57
C PRO A 26 -13.57 15.33 10.88
N GLY A 27 -13.74 14.26 11.65
CA GLY A 27 -14.18 12.96 11.15
C GLY A 27 -13.06 12.04 10.63
N GLU A 28 -11.79 12.48 10.66
CA GLU A 28 -10.66 11.67 10.21
C GLU A 28 -9.98 10.93 11.37
N LEU A 29 -9.41 9.76 11.05
CA LEU A 29 -8.53 9.03 11.96
C LEU A 29 -7.09 9.51 11.77
N LEU A 30 -6.33 9.58 12.86
CA LEU A 30 -4.87 9.60 12.77
C LEU A 30 -4.34 8.19 13.00
N VAL A 31 -3.46 7.72 12.12
CA VAL A 31 -2.93 6.36 12.13
C VAL A 31 -1.41 6.42 12.07
N ASP A 32 -0.75 5.68 12.97
CA ASP A 32 0.68 5.43 12.93
C ASP A 32 0.96 4.28 11.98
N GLY A 33 1.67 4.56 10.88
CA GLY A 33 1.96 3.60 9.82
C GLY A 33 2.94 2.52 10.29
N VAL A 34 2.54 1.25 10.17
CA VAL A 34 3.35 0.08 10.55
C VAL A 34 3.98 -0.56 9.32
N ALA A 35 3.19 -0.72 8.24
CA ALA A 35 3.65 -1.26 6.97
C ALA A 35 2.80 -0.70 5.83
N VAL A 36 3.32 -0.77 4.61
CA VAL A 36 2.58 -0.39 3.41
C VAL A 36 2.91 -1.36 2.29
N GLY A 37 1.88 -1.87 1.62
CA GLY A 37 2.02 -2.66 0.41
C GLY A 37 2.53 -1.81 -0.75
N VAL A 38 3.23 -2.44 -1.68
CA VAL A 38 3.69 -1.83 -2.93
C VAL A 38 3.14 -2.67 -4.08
N CYS A 39 2.54 -2.01 -5.06
CA CYS A 39 1.97 -2.67 -6.24
C CYS A 39 2.34 -1.95 -7.55
N GLY A 40 1.79 -2.45 -8.67
CA GLY A 40 2.03 -1.87 -9.99
C GLY A 40 1.61 -0.40 -10.08
N THR A 41 0.49 -0.04 -9.43
CA THR A 41 0.01 1.34 -9.35
C THR A 41 1.04 2.28 -8.73
N ASP A 42 1.71 1.89 -7.64
CA ASP A 42 2.75 2.74 -7.04
C ASP A 42 3.93 2.96 -8.00
N ARG A 43 4.27 1.93 -8.79
CA ARG A 43 5.31 2.02 -9.82
C ARG A 43 4.90 2.94 -10.95
N GLU A 44 3.71 2.77 -11.51
CA GLU A 44 3.20 3.62 -12.60
C GLU A 44 3.14 5.10 -12.19
N ILE A 45 2.73 5.38 -10.95
CA ILE A 45 2.74 6.74 -10.40
C ILE A 45 4.18 7.26 -10.26
N ALA A 46 5.10 6.44 -9.74
CA ALA A 46 6.51 6.81 -9.58
C ALA A 46 7.22 7.05 -10.94
N ASP A 47 6.82 6.30 -11.97
CA ASP A 47 7.29 6.46 -13.35
C ASP A 47 6.63 7.67 -14.07
N GLY A 48 5.76 8.41 -13.39
CA GLY A 48 5.10 9.61 -13.91
C GLY A 48 4.02 9.32 -14.96
N ALA A 49 3.45 8.11 -14.97
CA ALA A 49 2.40 7.73 -15.92
C ALA A 49 1.04 8.36 -15.58
N TYR A 50 0.73 8.51 -14.29
CA TYR A 50 -0.44 9.23 -13.77
C TYR A 50 -0.27 9.57 -12.28
N GLY A 51 -1.22 10.31 -11.72
CA GLY A 51 -1.25 10.70 -10.31
C GLY A 51 -1.47 12.20 -10.15
N TRP A 52 -2.16 12.60 -9.09
CA TRP A 52 -2.48 14.00 -8.82
C TRP A 52 -2.17 14.34 -7.36
N PRO A 53 -1.24 15.28 -7.10
CA PRO A 53 -1.04 15.75 -5.75
C PRO A 53 -2.28 16.53 -5.28
N PRO A 54 -2.52 16.65 -3.96
CA PRO A 54 -3.59 17.48 -3.43
C PRO A 54 -3.50 18.93 -3.96
N PRO A 55 -4.63 19.64 -4.10
CA PRO A 55 -4.62 21.01 -4.60
C PRO A 55 -3.61 21.91 -3.87
N GLY A 56 -2.80 22.63 -4.65
CA GLY A 56 -1.75 23.51 -4.11
C GLY A 56 -0.49 22.80 -3.60
N LYS A 57 -0.39 21.46 -3.75
CA LYS A 57 0.84 20.70 -3.47
C LYS A 57 1.53 20.32 -4.78
N GLY A 58 2.86 20.38 -4.80
CA GLY A 58 3.66 19.99 -5.97
C GLY A 58 4.07 18.52 -5.98
N ARG A 59 3.77 17.77 -4.92
CA ARG A 59 4.19 16.37 -4.75
C ARG A 59 3.10 15.54 -4.08
N LEU A 60 3.06 14.26 -4.42
CA LEU A 60 2.13 13.26 -3.90
C LEU A 60 2.86 12.31 -2.94
N ILE A 61 2.25 11.96 -1.82
CA ILE A 61 2.72 10.89 -0.92
C ILE A 61 2.16 9.56 -1.44
N LEU A 62 3.02 8.55 -1.57
CA LEU A 62 2.62 7.19 -1.99
C LEU A 62 2.15 6.33 -0.81
N GLY A 63 1.51 5.20 -1.13
CA GLY A 63 1.14 4.18 -0.14
C GLY A 63 -0.36 4.08 0.10
N HIS A 64 -1.05 3.37 -0.78
CA HIS A 64 -2.50 3.17 -0.72
C HIS A 64 -2.91 1.81 -0.11
N GLU A 65 -1.94 0.94 0.18
CA GLU A 65 -2.13 -0.38 0.80
C GLU A 65 -1.57 -0.37 2.24
N SER A 66 -2.00 0.57 3.09
CA SER A 66 -1.39 0.80 4.40
C SER A 66 -1.96 -0.07 5.53
N LEU A 67 -1.07 -0.47 6.44
CA LEU A 67 -1.37 -1.06 7.74
C LEU A 67 -0.85 -0.12 8.81
N GLY A 68 -1.66 0.14 9.84
CA GLY A 68 -1.24 1.01 10.92
C GLY A 68 -2.02 0.83 12.21
N ARG A 69 -1.58 1.53 13.25
CA ARG A 69 -2.25 1.57 14.55
C ARG A 69 -3.02 2.89 14.67
N VAL A 70 -4.28 2.83 15.07
CA VAL A 70 -5.04 4.05 15.34
C VAL A 70 -4.37 4.83 16.48
N VAL A 71 -4.01 6.10 16.23
CA VAL A 71 -3.47 7.03 17.23
C VAL A 71 -4.61 7.83 17.85
N SER A 72 -5.52 8.32 17.02
CA SER A 72 -6.74 9.01 17.45
C SER A 72 -7.90 8.71 16.51
N ALA A 73 -9.10 8.82 17.06
CA ALA A 73 -10.35 8.64 16.32
C ALA A 73 -11.38 9.69 16.76
N PRO A 74 -12.31 10.10 15.88
CA PRO A 74 -13.44 10.96 16.26
C PRO A 74 -14.32 10.33 17.34
N ASP A 75 -14.95 11.16 18.16
CA ASP A 75 -15.91 10.71 19.16
C ASP A 75 -17.05 9.91 18.53
N GLY A 76 -17.41 8.79 19.16
CA GLY A 76 -18.46 7.90 18.65
C GLY A 76 -18.03 6.95 17.51
N SER A 77 -16.74 6.92 17.16
CA SER A 77 -16.21 5.95 16.19
C SER A 77 -16.27 4.50 16.71
N ASP A 78 -16.45 3.54 15.80
CA ASP A 78 -16.34 2.10 16.08
C ASP A 78 -14.89 1.60 16.24
N VAL A 79 -13.94 2.52 16.23
CA VAL A 79 -12.49 2.32 16.38
C VAL A 79 -11.95 3.27 17.44
N ALA A 80 -10.99 2.80 18.22
CA ALA A 80 -10.37 3.53 19.32
C ALA A 80 -8.84 3.59 19.16
N PRO A 81 -8.16 4.54 19.85
CA PRO A 81 -6.71 4.55 19.93
C PRO A 81 -6.14 3.17 20.33
N GLY A 82 -5.12 2.72 19.61
CA GLY A 82 -4.48 1.43 19.76
C GLY A 82 -5.08 0.30 18.91
N ASP A 83 -6.24 0.51 18.29
CA ASP A 83 -6.92 -0.54 17.54
C ASP A 83 -6.16 -0.99 16.29
N LEU A 84 -6.30 -2.29 16.04
CA LEU A 84 -5.86 -3.01 14.83
C LEU A 84 -7.04 -3.73 14.16
N ARG A 85 -8.28 -3.26 14.40
CA ARG A 85 -9.50 -3.99 14.01
C ARG A 85 -9.62 -4.21 12.50
N HIS A 86 -9.18 -3.25 11.67
CA HIS A 86 -9.15 -3.43 10.22
C HIS A 86 -8.30 -4.64 9.79
N TYR A 87 -7.19 -4.90 10.49
CA TYR A 87 -6.33 -6.06 10.23
C TYR A 87 -7.04 -7.36 10.62
N ARG A 88 -7.64 -7.41 11.81
CA ARG A 88 -8.37 -8.60 12.27
C ARG A 88 -9.53 -8.92 11.34
N LEU A 89 -10.29 -7.91 10.92
CA LEU A 89 -11.38 -8.08 9.96
C LEU A 89 -10.86 -8.60 8.61
N ALA A 90 -9.75 -8.07 8.09
CA ALA A 90 -9.14 -8.58 6.87
C ALA A 90 -8.67 -10.03 7.03
N ALA A 91 -7.99 -10.34 8.13
CA ALA A 91 -7.51 -11.70 8.44
C ALA A 91 -8.67 -12.70 8.60
N ASP A 92 -9.72 -12.32 9.33
CA ASP A 92 -10.92 -13.14 9.52
C ASP A 92 -11.65 -13.35 8.20
N ALA A 93 -11.77 -12.30 7.36
CA ALA A 93 -12.36 -12.41 6.03
C ALA A 93 -11.56 -13.33 5.11
N LEU A 94 -10.22 -13.23 5.11
CA LEU A 94 -9.35 -14.12 4.34
C LEU A 94 -9.41 -15.56 4.87
N ALA A 95 -9.43 -15.76 6.19
CA ALA A 95 -9.54 -17.09 6.80
C ALA A 95 -10.90 -17.76 6.51
N ALA A 96 -11.95 -16.98 6.34
CA ALA A 96 -13.28 -17.47 5.96
C ALA A 96 -13.48 -17.60 4.44
N ALA A 97 -12.59 -17.04 3.62
CA ALA A 97 -12.69 -17.12 2.17
C ALA A 97 -12.35 -18.53 1.66
N ASP A 98 -12.89 -18.87 0.48
CA ASP A 98 -12.57 -20.13 -0.19
C ASP A 98 -11.08 -20.13 -0.58
N PRO A 99 -10.25 -21.04 -0.02
CA PRO A 99 -8.82 -21.06 -0.30
C PRO A 99 -8.53 -21.33 -1.78
N THR A 100 -9.39 -22.08 -2.48
CA THR A 100 -9.21 -22.33 -3.92
C THR A 100 -9.49 -21.09 -4.76
N TRP A 101 -10.32 -20.16 -4.27
CA TRP A 101 -10.50 -18.86 -4.89
C TRP A 101 -9.35 -17.92 -4.55
N LEU A 102 -8.90 -17.89 -3.30
CA LEU A 102 -7.75 -17.08 -2.85
C LEU A 102 -6.47 -17.42 -3.61
N ASP A 103 -6.22 -18.71 -3.87
CA ASP A 103 -5.07 -19.16 -4.66
C ASP A 103 -5.06 -18.59 -6.09
N ARG A 104 -6.21 -18.15 -6.60
CA ARG A 104 -6.31 -17.49 -7.92
C ARG A 104 -5.95 -16.01 -7.90
N LEU A 105 -5.84 -15.38 -6.73
CA LEU A 105 -5.37 -13.99 -6.62
C LEU A 105 -3.87 -13.88 -6.90
N ILE A 106 -3.11 -14.94 -6.59
CA ILE A 106 -1.70 -15.06 -6.96
C ILE A 106 -1.63 -15.78 -8.30
N THR A 107 -1.63 -15.00 -9.38
CA THR A 107 -1.63 -15.53 -10.75
C THR A 107 -0.29 -16.11 -11.16
N ARG A 108 0.80 -15.58 -10.59
CA ARG A 108 2.16 -15.99 -10.94
C ARG A 108 3.08 -15.99 -9.73
N ARG A 109 3.72 -17.13 -9.50
CA ARG A 109 4.70 -17.32 -8.44
C ARG A 109 6.03 -17.76 -9.04
N LEU A 110 7.08 -17.01 -8.75
CA LEU A 110 8.43 -17.24 -9.31
C LEU A 110 9.41 -17.53 -8.18
N PRO A 111 10.39 -18.44 -8.36
CA PRO A 111 11.49 -18.58 -7.42
C PRO A 111 12.39 -17.32 -7.45
N LEU A 112 13.12 -17.07 -6.37
CA LEU A 112 14.05 -15.93 -6.28
C LEU A 112 15.05 -15.88 -7.45
N THR A 113 15.49 -17.03 -7.97
CA THR A 113 16.37 -17.13 -9.14
C THR A 113 15.78 -16.56 -10.43
N LYS A 114 14.45 -16.37 -10.50
CA LYS A 114 13.71 -15.77 -11.62
C LYS A 114 13.12 -14.40 -11.29
N TYR A 115 13.70 -13.67 -10.33
CA TYR A 115 13.16 -12.37 -9.88
C TYR A 115 12.92 -11.36 -11.02
N ALA A 116 13.76 -11.37 -12.06
CA ALA A 116 13.63 -10.44 -13.19
C ALA A 116 12.29 -10.62 -13.93
N ASP A 117 11.81 -11.85 -14.07
CA ASP A 117 10.54 -12.17 -14.71
C ASP A 117 9.33 -11.67 -13.89
N ALA A 118 9.50 -11.40 -12.58
CA ALA A 118 8.42 -10.85 -11.77
C ALA A 118 8.07 -9.39 -12.14
N PHE A 119 8.97 -8.72 -12.86
CA PHE A 119 8.80 -7.33 -13.29
C PHE A 119 8.35 -7.18 -14.74
N THR A 120 8.25 -8.27 -15.51
CA THR A 120 7.60 -8.26 -16.82
C THR A 120 6.09 -8.37 -16.63
N HIS A 121 5.35 -7.46 -17.27
CA HIS A 121 3.89 -7.44 -17.23
C HIS A 121 3.32 -8.55 -18.11
N ASP A 122 2.44 -9.37 -17.54
CA ASP A 122 1.56 -10.29 -18.25
C ASP A 122 0.12 -9.79 -18.07
N PRO A 123 -0.69 -9.66 -19.14
CA PRO A 123 -2.05 -9.13 -19.04
C PRO A 123 -2.98 -9.97 -18.17
N ASP A 124 -2.67 -11.25 -17.92
CA ASP A 124 -3.44 -12.12 -17.05
C ASP A 124 -2.99 -12.04 -15.57
N ASP A 125 -1.97 -11.23 -15.25
CA ASP A 125 -1.48 -11.13 -13.88
C ASP A 125 -2.36 -10.26 -12.97
N VAL A 126 -2.67 -10.80 -11.78
CA VAL A 126 -3.31 -10.07 -10.67
C VAL A 126 -2.25 -9.71 -9.62
N LYS A 127 -1.58 -10.70 -9.04
CA LYS A 127 -0.47 -10.50 -8.10
C LYS A 127 0.64 -11.48 -8.42
N VAL A 128 1.79 -10.93 -8.77
CA VAL A 128 3.02 -11.69 -8.95
C VAL A 128 3.78 -11.71 -7.64
N VAL A 129 4.20 -12.89 -7.19
CA VAL A 129 4.98 -13.05 -5.96
C VAL A 129 6.28 -13.81 -6.22
N ILE A 130 7.36 -13.35 -5.60
CA ILE A 130 8.63 -14.07 -5.56
C ILE A 130 8.66 -14.93 -4.30
N SER A 131 8.87 -16.22 -4.45
CA SER A 131 9.08 -17.15 -3.33
C SER A 131 10.55 -17.12 -2.92
N LEU A 132 10.79 -16.83 -1.64
CA LEU A 132 12.13 -16.81 -1.05
C LEU A 132 12.58 -18.21 -0.62
N ASP A 133 11.62 -19.10 -0.37
CA ASP A 133 11.86 -20.50 -0.07
C ASP A 133 11.89 -21.29 -1.39
N GLU A 134 12.99 -21.98 -1.66
CA GLU A 134 13.00 -23.05 -2.67
C GLU A 134 12.40 -24.32 -2.04
N PRO A 135 11.58 -25.11 -2.76
CA PRO A 135 11.16 -26.43 -2.29
C PRO A 135 12.35 -27.39 -2.08
#